data_AF-A0A7K5ALW7-F1
#
_entry.id   AF-A0A7K5ALW7-F1
#
_cell.length_a   1.000
_cell.length_b   1.000
_cell.length_c   1.000
_cell.angle_alpha   90.00
_cell.angle_beta   90.00
_cell.angle_gamma   90.00
#
_symmetry.space_group_name_H-M   'P 1'
#
loop_
_entity.id
_entity.type
_entity.pdbx_description
1 polymer ?
#
loop_
_entity_poly.entity_id
_entity_poly.type
_entity_poly.pdbx_seq_one_letter_code
_entity_poly.pdbx_strand_id
1 'polypeptide(L)' 'MAKSKNHTTHNQSRKWHRNGIKKPRSHRYESLKGVDPKFLRNMRFAKKHNKKGLKKMQANNAKQAAQQAAQ' A
#
# COMPACT_ATOMS: atom_id res chain seq x y z
N MET A 1 -29.78 2.33 50.40
CA MET A 1 -29.03 2.48 49.14
C MET A 1 -30.02 2.55 47.98
N ALA A 2 -30.06 3.66 47.25
CA ALA A 2 -30.90 3.77 46.06
C ALA A 2 -30.18 3.13 44.86
N LYS A 3 -30.90 2.34 44.05
CA LYS A 3 -30.32 1.67 42.87
C LYS A 3 -30.04 2.70 41.75
N SER A 4 -28.87 2.63 41.13
CA SER A 4 -28.51 3.38 39.94
C SER A 4 -28.58 2.51 38.67
N LYS A 5 -28.43 3.14 37.49
CA LYS A 5 -28.37 2.42 36.21
C LYS A 5 -27.03 1.70 36.05
N ASN A 6 -27.07 0.46 35.58
CA ASN A 6 -25.87 -0.39 35.47
C ASN A 6 -25.08 -0.20 34.16
N HIS A 7 -25.73 0.13 33.02
CA HIS A 7 -25.05 0.33 31.72
C HIS A 7 -25.89 1.14 30.72
N THR A 8 -25.27 1.91 29.80
CA THR A 8 -25.96 2.55 28.67
C THR A 8 -25.05 2.91 27.48
N THR A 9 -25.57 2.72 26.26
CA THR A 9 -24.96 3.15 24.99
C THR A 9 -25.71 4.33 24.35
N HIS A 10 -26.67 4.95 25.07
CA HIS A 10 -27.67 5.88 24.53
C HIS A 10 -27.11 7.07 23.71
N ASN A 11 -26.00 7.68 24.15
CA ASN A 11 -25.39 8.82 23.46
C ASN A 11 -24.09 8.48 22.72
N GLN A 12 -23.70 7.19 22.63
CA GLN A 12 -22.42 6.82 22.03
C GLN A 12 -22.45 7.04 20.52
N SER A 13 -23.48 6.54 19.84
CA SER A 13 -23.64 6.71 18.39
C SER A 13 -23.65 8.18 17.98
N ARG A 14 -24.40 9.04 18.70
CA ARG A 14 -24.45 10.49 18.40
C ARG A 14 -23.08 11.15 18.52
N LYS A 15 -22.27 10.79 19.52
CA LYS A 15 -20.90 11.31 19.67
C LYS A 15 -19.98 10.83 18.54
N TRP A 16 -20.04 9.55 18.17
CA TRP A 16 -19.23 9.00 17.07
C TRP A 16 -19.54 9.67 15.74
N HIS A 17 -20.82 9.98 15.48
CA HIS A 17 -21.25 10.63 14.25
C HIS A 17 -21.09 12.15 14.25
N ARG A 18 -20.89 12.81 15.40
CA ARG A 18 -20.65 14.28 15.45
C ARG A 18 -19.47 14.70 14.58
N ASN A 19 -18.39 13.93 14.58
CA ASN A 19 -17.21 14.16 13.73
C ASN A 19 -17.19 13.25 12.48
N GLY A 20 -18.16 12.35 12.38
CA GLY A 20 -18.25 11.31 11.37
C GLY A 20 -17.28 10.15 11.60
N ILE A 21 -17.74 8.93 11.32
CA ILE A 21 -16.91 7.72 11.34
C ILE A 21 -16.14 7.67 10.02
N LYS A 22 -14.88 8.13 10.04
CA LYS A 22 -14.03 8.15 8.85
C LYS A 22 -13.47 6.76 8.56
N LYS A 23 -13.51 6.34 7.30
CA LYS A 23 -12.85 5.12 6.82
C LYS A 23 -11.33 5.30 6.87
N PRO A 24 -10.54 4.22 7.06
CA PRO A 24 -9.09 4.30 6.92
C PRO A 24 -8.74 4.77 5.50
N ARG A 25 -7.67 5.57 5.40
CA ARG A 25 -7.19 6.07 4.11
C ARG A 25 -6.50 4.95 3.34
N SER A 26 -6.96 4.67 2.13
CA SER A 26 -6.25 3.80 1.19
C SER A 26 -5.10 4.56 0.53
N HIS A 27 -3.92 3.94 0.48
CA HIS A 27 -2.77 4.47 -0.24
C HIS A 27 -2.50 3.61 -1.49
N ARG A 28 -1.89 4.19 -2.52
CA ARG A 28 -1.56 3.45 -3.76
C ARG A 28 -0.55 2.31 -3.49
N TYR A 29 0.38 2.53 -2.56
CA TYR A 29 1.41 1.56 -2.20
C TYR A 29 1.40 1.36 -0.68
N GLU A 30 0.95 0.19 -0.25
CA GLU A 30 0.91 -0.21 1.16
C GLU A 30 2.26 -0.80 1.63
N SER A 31 2.41 -0.94 2.95
CA SER A 31 3.61 -1.54 3.54
C SER A 31 3.69 -3.05 3.28
N LEU A 32 4.90 -3.60 3.15
CA LEU A 32 5.14 -5.05 3.02
C LEU A 32 5.42 -5.73 4.37
N LYS A 33 4.95 -5.15 5.48
CA LYS A 33 5.12 -5.74 6.82
C LYS A 33 4.28 -7.02 6.92
N GLY A 34 4.88 -8.11 7.40
CA GLY A 34 4.20 -9.40 7.54
C GLY A 34 4.26 -10.32 6.31
N VAL A 35 4.88 -9.88 5.22
CA VAL A 35 5.17 -10.74 4.05
C VAL A 35 6.33 -11.70 4.39
N ASP A 36 6.30 -12.91 3.81
CA ASP A 36 7.31 -13.95 4.00
C ASP A 36 8.75 -13.41 3.91
N PRO A 37 9.58 -13.61 4.96
CA PRO A 37 10.97 -13.15 4.97
C PRO A 37 11.81 -13.70 3.81
N LYS A 38 11.59 -14.94 3.37
CA LYS A 38 12.37 -15.55 2.26
C LYS A 38 12.08 -14.82 0.95
N PHE A 39 10.81 -14.58 0.66
CA PHE A 39 10.37 -13.76 -0.47
C PHE A 39 10.93 -12.33 -0.40
N LEU A 40 10.82 -11.67 0.76
CA LEU A 40 11.32 -10.30 0.94
C LEU A 40 12.83 -10.19 0.72
N ARG A 41 13.61 -11.18 1.18
CA ARG A 41 15.06 -11.23 0.94
C ARG A 41 15.36 -11.28 -0.56
N ASN A 42 14.71 -12.17 -1.29
CA ASN A 42 14.90 -12.28 -2.74
C ASN A 42 14.50 -10.98 -3.47
N MET A 43 13.32 -10.42 -3.15
CA MET A 43 12.86 -9.17 -3.77
C MET A 43 13.83 -8.01 -3.50
N ARG A 44 14.41 -7.92 -2.30
CA ARG A 44 15.43 -6.91 -1.97
C ARG A 44 16.70 -7.10 -2.81
N PHE A 45 17.19 -8.33 -2.97
CA PHE A 45 18.35 -8.60 -3.83
C PHE A 45 18.08 -8.28 -5.30
N ALA A 46 16.91 -8.65 -5.83
CA ALA A 46 16.52 -8.32 -7.20
C ALA A 46 16.53 -6.80 -7.42
N LYS A 47 15.86 -6.03 -6.54
CA LYS A 47 15.86 -4.56 -6.61
C LYS A 47 17.26 -3.95 -6.47
N LYS A 48 18.13 -4.53 -5.63
CA LYS A 48 19.52 -4.08 -5.45
C LYS A 48 20.34 -4.17 -6.74
N HIS A 49 20.16 -5.23 -7.53
CA HIS A 49 20.98 -5.50 -8.71
C HIS A 49 20.39 -5.01 -10.05
N ASN A 50 19.22 -4.38 -10.05
CA ASN A 50 18.57 -3.85 -11.26
C ASN A 50 19.46 -2.89 -12.09
N LYS A 51 20.37 -2.16 -11.45
CA LYS A 51 21.30 -1.23 -12.14
C LYS A 51 22.24 -1.93 -13.13
N LYS A 52 22.55 -3.22 -12.91
CA LYS A 52 23.48 -3.98 -13.78
C LYS A 52 22.95 -4.15 -15.21
N GLY A 53 21.63 -4.24 -15.38
CA GLY A 53 20.98 -4.46 -16.67
C GLY A 53 20.59 -3.17 -17.41
N LEU A 54 20.84 -1.99 -16.84
CA LEU A 54 20.24 -0.74 -17.29
C LEU A 54 20.59 -0.38 -18.75
N LYS A 55 21.86 -0.52 -19.14
CA LYS A 55 22.31 -0.23 -20.52
C LYS A 55 21.62 -1.13 -21.56
N LYS A 56 21.45 -2.42 -21.24
CA LYS A 56 20.77 -3.38 -22.11
C LYS A 56 19.28 -3.03 -22.25
N MET A 57 18.65 -2.65 -21.14
CA MET A 57 17.25 -2.21 -21.12
C MET A 57 17.05 -0.95 -21.96
N GLN A 58 17.90 0.07 -21.81
CA GLN A 58 17.82 1.30 -22.61
C GLN A 58 17.97 1.03 -24.11
N ALA A 59 18.95 0.22 -24.49
CA ALA A 59 19.16 -0.14 -25.90
C ALA A 59 17.95 -0.88 -26.48
N ASN A 60 17.36 -1.81 -25.74
CA ASN A 60 16.17 -2.54 -26.19
C ASN A 60 14.95 -1.63 -26.29
N ASN A 61 14.75 -0.73 -25.32
CA ASN A 61 13.64 0.22 -25.34
C ASN A 61 13.76 1.20 -26.52
N ALA A 62 14.97 1.69 -26.82
CA ALA A 62 15.21 2.56 -27.97
C ALA A 62 14.92 1.84 -29.29
N LYS A 63 15.33 0.57 -29.41
CA LYS A 63 15.00 -0.28 -30.57
C LYS A 63 13.48 -0.48 -30.72
N GLN A 64 12.78 -0.76 -29.63
CA GLN A 64 11.33 -0.92 -29.64
C GLN A 64 10.61 0.38 -30.01
N ALA A 65 11.04 1.52 -29.47
CA ALA A 65 10.47 2.83 -29.81
C ALA A 65 10.67 3.16 -31.29
N ALA A 66 11.86 2.88 -31.85
CA ALA A 66 12.13 3.07 -33.27
C ALA A 66 11.27 2.15 -34.16
N GLN A 67 11.06 0.89 -33.74
CA GLN A 67 10.16 -0.04 -34.45
C GLN A 67 8.70 0.43 -34.42
N GLN A 68 8.24 0.97 -33.29
CA GLN A 68 6.87 1.50 -33.15
C GLN A 68 6.66 2.79 -33.95
N ALA A 69 7.68 3.64 -34.08
CA ALA A 69 7.60 4.86 -34.88
C ALA A 69 7.66 4.60 -36.40
N ALA A 70 8.10 3.40 -36.81
CA ALA A 70 8.17 2.98 -38.21
C ALA A 70 6.93 2.18 -38.67
N GLN A 71 6.00 1.87 -37.76
CA GLN A 71 4.66 1.33 -38.04
C GLN A 71 3.68 2.48 -38.29
#